data_AF-A0A8T3Q6C4-F1
#
_entry.id   AF-A0A8T3Q6C4-F1
#
_cell.length_a   1.000
_cell.length_b   1.000
_cell.length_c   1.000
_cell.angle_alpha   90.00
_cell.angle_beta   90.00
_cell.angle_gamma   90.00
#
_symmetry.space_group_name_H-M   'P 1'
#
loop_
_entity.id
_entity.type
_entity.pdbx_description
1 polymer ?
#
loop_
_entity_poly.entity_id
_entity_poly.type
_entity_poly.pdbx_seq_one_letter_code
_entity_poly.pdbx_strand_id
1 'polypeptide(L)'
;MRKKIILILILFSFVWKTYAITNSLRQEYPNSLLTDDYGILIRKDLKSEKPAPFLLKNPPGYVYWQCFPRDRLVISLEDFGSTAEDIGIDENYSSLKITASNKHDISHEYVMRRRWPLSVYERRFNSWIKLMKGENYVCIAGEFFNYKAKMEGGKRLGVCSWIFEKIKTKKGQDSYFTKNVLN
;
A
#
# COMPACT_ATOMS: atom_id res chain seq x y z
N MET A 1 11.63 -66.29 -6.81
CA MET A 1 11.28 -65.34 -5.74
C MET A 1 11.66 -63.92 -6.18
N ARG A 2 10.69 -63.06 -6.49
CA ARG A 2 10.93 -61.70 -7.01
C ARG A 2 11.08 -60.69 -5.87
N LYS A 3 12.24 -60.01 -5.85
CA LYS A 3 12.61 -58.92 -4.93
C LYS A 3 11.69 -57.71 -5.13
N LYS A 4 11.08 -57.18 -4.06
CA LYS A 4 10.44 -55.86 -4.07
C LYS A 4 11.40 -54.86 -3.43
N ILE A 5 12.01 -54.03 -4.27
CA ILE A 5 12.82 -52.88 -3.84
C ILE A 5 11.83 -51.75 -3.55
N ILE A 6 11.74 -51.33 -2.28
CA ILE A 6 10.91 -50.19 -1.86
C ILE A 6 11.71 -48.92 -2.16
N LEU A 7 11.27 -48.17 -3.15
CA LEU A 7 11.85 -46.88 -3.53
C LEU A 7 11.35 -45.81 -2.55
N ILE A 8 12.20 -45.41 -1.60
CA ILE A 8 11.93 -44.29 -0.69
C ILE A 8 12.08 -42.99 -1.50
N LEU A 9 10.96 -42.38 -1.87
CA LEU A 9 10.93 -41.08 -2.53
C LEU A 9 11.24 -40.01 -1.47
N ILE A 10 12.51 -39.59 -1.40
CA ILE A 10 12.95 -38.46 -0.58
C ILE A 10 12.33 -37.20 -1.20
N LEU A 11 11.19 -36.76 -0.64
CA LEU A 11 10.64 -35.42 -0.84
C LEU A 11 11.63 -34.43 -0.23
N PHE A 12 12.65 -34.07 -1.01
CA PHE A 12 13.46 -32.88 -0.78
C PHE A 12 12.50 -31.69 -0.92
N SER A 13 11.86 -31.32 0.18
CA SER A 13 11.22 -30.03 0.34
C SER A 13 12.32 -28.99 0.25
N PHE A 14 12.68 -28.64 -0.98
CA PHE A 14 13.48 -27.49 -1.34
C PHE A 14 12.68 -26.27 -0.87
N VAL A 15 12.89 -25.91 0.40
CA VAL A 15 12.56 -24.57 0.88
C VAL A 15 13.52 -23.65 0.15
N TRP A 16 13.17 -23.26 -1.08
CA TRP A 16 13.74 -22.09 -1.69
C TRP A 16 13.43 -20.93 -0.75
N LYS A 17 14.38 -20.62 0.13
CA LYS A 17 14.51 -19.29 0.71
C LYS A 17 14.62 -18.37 -0.49
N THR A 18 13.51 -17.78 -0.88
CA THR A 18 13.46 -16.81 -1.97
C THR A 18 14.43 -15.69 -1.63
N TYR A 19 15.52 -15.71 -2.39
CA TYR A 19 16.43 -14.64 -2.75
C TYR A 19 16.26 -13.31 -2.03
N ALA A 20 17.32 -12.96 -1.30
CA ALA A 20 17.84 -11.62 -1.07
C ALA A 20 16.85 -10.49 -1.39
N ILE A 21 16.16 -10.03 -0.35
CA ILE A 21 15.61 -8.67 -0.31
C ILE A 21 16.78 -7.75 -0.62
N THR A 22 16.78 -7.16 -1.82
CA THR A 22 17.86 -6.32 -2.33
C THR A 22 17.94 -5.03 -1.52
N ASN A 23 18.70 -5.08 -0.43
CA ASN A 23 18.97 -3.95 0.45
C ASN A 23 19.71 -2.78 -0.25
N SER A 24 20.10 -2.97 -1.53
CA SER A 24 20.83 -1.98 -2.33
C SER A 24 20.01 -0.72 -2.62
N LEU A 25 18.69 -0.83 -2.86
CA LEU A 25 17.85 0.35 -3.11
C LEU A 25 17.70 1.21 -1.87
N ARG A 26 17.55 0.59 -0.68
CA ARG A 26 17.48 1.32 0.58
C ARG A 26 18.80 2.03 0.91
N GLN A 27 19.93 1.43 0.58
CA GLN A 27 21.24 2.08 0.74
C GLN A 27 21.42 3.28 -0.20
N GLU A 28 20.93 3.16 -1.44
CA GLU A 28 21.05 4.23 -2.45
C GLU A 28 20.03 5.36 -2.25
N TYR A 29 18.83 5.04 -1.74
CA TYR A 29 17.72 5.97 -1.52
C TYR A 29 17.19 5.90 -0.08
N PRO A 30 18.02 6.22 0.94
CA PRO A 30 17.71 5.96 2.35
C PRO A 30 16.50 6.74 2.88
N ASN A 31 16.17 7.86 2.24
CA ASN A 31 15.02 8.68 2.63
C ASN A 31 13.76 8.39 1.82
N SER A 32 13.85 7.79 0.63
CA SER A 32 12.69 7.58 -0.25
C SER A 32 11.83 6.39 0.17
N LEU A 33 12.41 5.46 0.93
CA LEU A 33 11.82 4.18 1.29
C LEU A 33 11.92 3.95 2.81
N LEU A 34 10.77 3.85 3.48
CA LEU A 34 10.70 3.77 4.95
C LEU A 34 10.62 2.33 5.48
N THR A 35 10.47 1.34 4.61
CA THR A 35 10.40 -0.10 4.93
C THR A 35 11.25 -0.89 3.95
N ASP A 36 11.34 -2.21 4.09
CA ASP A 36 11.91 -3.03 3.02
C ASP A 36 11.00 -3.00 1.77
N ASP A 37 11.56 -3.12 0.57
CA ASP A 37 10.81 -3.04 -0.70
C ASP A 37 10.31 -4.40 -1.23
N TYR A 38 10.84 -5.51 -0.67
CA TYR A 38 10.50 -6.88 -1.04
C TYR A 38 10.64 -7.21 -2.54
N GLY A 39 11.51 -6.48 -3.26
CA GLY A 39 11.72 -6.62 -4.70
C GLY A 39 10.55 -6.11 -5.55
N ILE A 40 9.70 -5.23 -5.02
CA ILE A 40 8.59 -4.61 -5.76
C ILE A 40 9.03 -3.31 -6.42
N LEU A 41 9.89 -2.55 -5.76
CA LEU A 41 10.33 -1.25 -6.24
C LEU A 41 11.56 -1.41 -7.13
N ILE A 42 11.66 -0.53 -8.11
CA ILE A 42 12.83 -0.38 -8.97
C ILE A 42 13.41 1.02 -8.79
N ARG A 43 14.66 1.21 -9.22
CA ARG A 43 15.35 2.50 -9.14
C ARG A 43 14.55 3.68 -9.71
N LYS A 44 13.77 3.46 -10.78
CA LYS A 44 12.92 4.50 -11.39
C LYS A 44 11.84 5.02 -10.44
N ASP A 45 11.33 4.20 -9.53
CA ASP A 45 10.30 4.60 -8.57
C ASP A 45 10.82 5.55 -7.49
N LEU A 46 12.14 5.50 -7.23
CA LEU A 46 12.81 6.24 -6.15
C LEU A 46 13.60 7.45 -6.64
N LYS A 47 13.87 7.54 -7.95
CA LYS A 47 14.70 8.59 -8.56
C LYS A 47 14.03 9.96 -8.66
N SER A 48 12.69 10.01 -8.73
CA SER A 48 11.98 11.24 -9.06
C SER A 48 11.98 12.26 -7.93
N GLU A 49 12.05 11.80 -6.68
CA GLU A 49 12.03 12.65 -5.51
C GLU A 49 13.13 12.18 -4.56
N LYS A 50 14.04 13.09 -4.20
CA LYS A 50 15.04 12.89 -3.16
C LYS A 50 14.51 13.53 -1.88
N PRO A 51 13.61 12.87 -1.13
CA PRO A 51 13.01 13.48 0.03
C PRO A 51 14.04 13.69 1.13
N ALA A 52 13.77 14.68 1.98
CA ALA A 52 14.47 14.82 3.25
C ALA A 52 14.20 13.59 4.15
N PRO A 53 15.04 13.35 5.17
CA PRO A 53 14.75 12.31 6.17
C PRO A 53 13.34 12.44 6.74
N PHE A 54 12.67 11.31 6.92
CA PHE A 54 11.31 11.29 7.45
C PHE A 54 11.27 11.73 8.91
N LEU A 55 10.45 12.74 9.21
CA LEU A 55 10.24 13.25 10.56
C LEU A 55 8.75 13.22 10.90
N LEU A 56 8.42 12.62 12.05
CA LEU A 56 7.03 12.59 12.55
C LEU A 56 6.53 13.97 12.98
N LYS A 57 7.45 14.84 13.43
CA LYS A 57 7.17 16.23 13.80
C LYS A 57 7.63 17.11 12.64
N ASN A 58 6.77 18.03 12.19
CA ASN A 58 6.98 18.87 11.00
C ASN A 58 7.05 18.02 9.72
N PRO A 59 5.93 17.41 9.32
CA PRO A 59 5.85 16.58 8.11
C PRO A 59 6.37 17.37 6.92
N PRO A 60 7.47 16.93 6.29
CA PRO A 60 7.84 17.52 5.03
C PRO A 60 6.86 17.01 3.97
N GLY A 61 6.39 17.89 3.08
CA GLY A 61 5.43 17.57 2.00
C GLY A 61 6.04 16.72 0.87
N TYR A 62 6.90 15.75 1.21
CA TYR A 62 7.51 14.82 0.28
C TYR A 62 6.75 13.50 0.22
N VAL A 63 6.88 12.81 -0.92
CA VAL A 63 6.33 11.47 -1.10
C VAL A 63 7.33 10.41 -0.65
N TYR A 64 6.86 9.47 0.17
CA TYR A 64 7.63 8.34 0.68
C TYR A 64 6.99 7.01 0.27
N TRP A 65 7.82 6.03 -0.06
CA TRP A 65 7.39 4.65 -0.28
C TRP A 65 7.44 3.82 1.00
N GLN A 66 6.40 3.00 1.20
CA GLN A 66 6.29 2.00 2.26
C GLN A 66 5.66 0.74 1.69
N CYS A 67 6.19 -0.42 2.06
CA CYS A 67 5.71 -1.72 1.59
C CYS A 67 5.30 -2.58 2.77
N PHE A 68 4.11 -3.17 2.65
CA PHE A 68 3.45 -3.91 3.72
C PHE A 68 3.12 -5.33 3.25
N PRO A 69 3.15 -6.31 4.16
CA PRO A 69 2.49 -7.58 3.94
C PRO A 69 1.01 -7.36 3.56
N ARG A 70 0.52 -8.09 2.56
CA ARG A 70 -0.83 -7.91 2.03
C ARG A 70 -1.91 -8.11 3.09
N ASP A 71 -1.72 -9.05 3.99
CA ASP A 71 -2.65 -9.36 5.09
C ASP A 71 -2.78 -8.22 6.12
N ARG A 72 -1.89 -7.23 6.09
CA ARG A 72 -1.94 -6.03 6.94
C ARG A 72 -2.50 -4.80 6.24
N LEU A 73 -3.05 -4.98 5.04
CA LEU A 73 -3.65 -3.92 4.25
C LEU A 73 -5.16 -4.12 4.13
N VAL A 74 -5.89 -3.05 4.42
CA VAL A 74 -7.33 -2.96 4.21
C VAL A 74 -7.60 -1.78 3.30
N ILE A 75 -8.41 -1.99 2.27
CA ILE A 75 -8.97 -0.90 1.47
C ILE A 75 -10.43 -0.76 1.91
N SER A 76 -10.85 0.45 2.23
CA SER A 76 -12.23 0.78 2.58
C SER A 76 -12.78 1.80 1.60
N LEU A 77 -14.00 1.55 1.13
CA LEU A 77 -14.82 2.49 0.37
C LEU A 77 -16.04 2.83 1.25
N GLU A 78 -16.22 4.11 1.53
CA GLU A 78 -17.32 4.64 2.32
C GLU A 78 -18.16 5.55 1.44
N ASP A 79 -19.45 5.24 1.31
CA ASP A 79 -20.46 6.11 0.71
C ASP A 79 -21.01 7.04 1.80
N PHE A 80 -21.00 8.35 1.55
CA PHE A 80 -21.52 9.35 2.48
C PHE A 80 -23.03 9.61 2.33
N GLY A 81 -23.70 8.95 1.37
CA GLY A 81 -25.15 9.06 1.19
C GLY A 81 -25.65 10.46 0.81
N SER A 82 -24.74 11.34 0.36
CA SER A 82 -25.06 12.73 0.00
C SER A 82 -25.41 12.81 -1.48
N THR A 83 -26.69 12.62 -1.82
CA THR A 83 -27.24 12.99 -3.12
C THR A 83 -27.39 14.51 -3.17
N ALA A 84 -27.01 15.12 -4.28
CA ALA A 84 -26.90 16.57 -4.40
C ALA A 84 -28.24 17.32 -4.31
N GLU A 85 -28.68 17.64 -3.10
CA GLU A 85 -29.71 18.68 -2.90
C GLU A 85 -29.12 20.11 -2.96
N ASP A 86 -27.79 20.27 -2.97
CA ASP A 86 -27.13 21.59 -3.02
C ASP A 86 -26.36 21.91 -4.33
N ILE A 87 -26.06 20.92 -5.19
CA ILE A 87 -25.14 21.11 -6.34
C ILE A 87 -25.52 20.39 -7.66
N GLY A 88 -26.70 19.76 -7.76
CA GLY A 88 -27.25 19.27 -9.05
C GLY A 88 -26.55 18.05 -9.69
N ILE A 89 -25.90 17.19 -8.90
CA ILE A 89 -25.28 15.94 -9.37
C ILE A 89 -25.91 14.74 -8.65
N ASP A 90 -26.62 13.89 -9.38
CA ASP A 90 -27.32 12.70 -8.86
C ASP A 90 -26.37 11.52 -8.55
N GLU A 91 -25.25 11.79 -7.88
CA GLU A 91 -24.31 10.74 -7.47
C GLU A 91 -23.72 11.06 -6.08
N ASN A 92 -23.70 10.06 -5.21
CA ASN A 92 -23.13 10.20 -3.88
C ASN A 92 -21.62 10.43 -3.92
N TYR A 93 -21.14 11.38 -3.12
CA TYR A 93 -19.72 11.47 -2.82
C TYR A 93 -19.29 10.35 -1.88
N SER A 94 -18.10 9.83 -2.13
CA SER A 94 -17.51 8.74 -1.38
C SER A 94 -16.07 9.03 -0.95
N SER A 95 -15.56 8.19 -0.06
CA SER A 95 -14.18 8.20 0.41
C SER A 95 -13.54 6.83 0.21
N LEU A 96 -12.38 6.83 -0.45
CA LEU A 96 -11.52 5.65 -0.59
C LEU A 96 -10.30 5.81 0.29
N LYS A 97 -9.99 4.79 1.10
CA LYS A 97 -8.86 4.81 2.04
C LYS A 97 -8.13 3.47 2.02
N ILE A 98 -6.81 3.53 2.17
CA ILE A 98 -5.99 2.35 2.47
C ILE A 98 -5.49 2.47 3.90
N THR A 99 -5.70 1.44 4.71
CA THR A 99 -5.14 1.33 6.05
C THR A 99 -4.10 0.22 6.06
N ALA A 100 -2.90 0.53 6.53
CA ALA A 100 -1.80 -0.41 6.66
C ALA A 100 -1.30 -0.44 8.11
N SER A 101 -1.14 -1.62 8.71
CA SER A 101 -0.51 -1.73 10.03
C SER A 101 0.92 -2.25 9.92
N ASN A 102 1.86 -1.62 10.62
CA ASN A 102 3.12 -2.26 10.93
C ASN A 102 2.99 -3.11 12.21
N LYS A 103 3.95 -4.00 12.49
CA LYS A 103 3.89 -4.88 13.69
C LYS A 103 3.93 -4.14 15.03
N HIS A 104 4.17 -2.82 15.06
CA HIS A 104 4.51 -2.05 16.25
C HIS A 104 3.41 -1.08 16.66
N ASP A 105 2.14 -1.47 16.55
CA ASP A 105 0.99 -0.64 16.96
C ASP A 105 0.92 0.74 16.27
N ILE A 106 1.42 0.83 15.03
CA ILE A 106 1.26 2.02 14.18
C ILE A 106 0.39 1.65 12.98
N SER A 107 -0.69 2.43 12.81
CA SER A 107 -1.56 2.43 11.65
C SER A 107 -1.17 3.56 10.70
N HIS A 108 -1.10 3.24 9.41
CA HIS A 108 -0.86 4.17 8.32
C HIS A 108 -2.15 4.31 7.52
N GLU A 109 -2.73 5.50 7.50
CA GLU A 109 -3.98 5.79 6.81
C GLU A 109 -3.68 6.65 5.57
N TYR A 110 -3.82 6.05 4.40
CA TYR A 110 -3.67 6.71 3.11
C TYR A 110 -5.03 7.14 2.58
N VAL A 111 -5.27 8.44 2.60
CA VAL A 111 -6.54 9.06 2.15
C VAL A 111 -6.35 9.75 0.81
N MET A 112 -7.42 9.83 0.02
CA MET A 112 -7.39 10.56 -1.24
C MET A 112 -7.43 12.08 -1.02
N ARG A 113 -6.82 12.86 -1.92
CA ARG A 113 -6.81 14.35 -1.83
C ARG A 113 -8.20 14.98 -1.95
N ARG A 114 -9.08 14.36 -2.72
CA ARG A 114 -10.42 14.87 -3.04
C ARG A 114 -11.42 13.76 -2.77
N ARG A 115 -12.66 14.11 -2.43
CA ARG A 115 -13.78 13.18 -2.54
C ARG A 115 -14.17 13.05 -4.01
N TRP A 116 -14.64 11.88 -4.41
CA TRP A 116 -15.11 11.62 -5.77
C TRP A 116 -16.48 10.93 -5.73
N PRO A 117 -17.21 10.96 -6.85
CA PRO A 117 -18.44 10.21 -6.96
C PRO A 117 -18.21 8.71 -6.75
N LEU A 118 -19.19 8.02 -6.15
CA LEU A 118 -19.10 6.62 -5.75
C LEU A 118 -18.60 5.72 -6.88
N SER A 119 -19.13 5.85 -8.09
CA SER A 119 -18.76 5.00 -9.23
C SER A 119 -17.27 5.09 -9.58
N VAL A 120 -16.65 6.27 -9.40
CA VAL A 120 -15.22 6.47 -9.66
C VAL A 120 -14.39 5.67 -8.65
N TYR A 121 -14.78 5.71 -7.38
CA TYR A 121 -14.09 4.98 -6.32
C TYR A 121 -14.41 3.50 -6.28
N GLU A 122 -15.60 3.06 -6.68
CA GLU A 122 -15.89 1.64 -6.88
C GLU A 122 -15.00 1.03 -7.97
N ARG A 123 -14.84 1.71 -9.11
CA ARG A 123 -13.94 1.24 -10.18
C ARG A 123 -12.50 1.11 -9.67
N ARG A 124 -12.02 2.11 -8.93
CA ARG A 124 -10.66 2.11 -8.38
C ARG A 124 -10.48 1.08 -7.26
N PHE A 125 -11.45 0.95 -6.36
CA PHE A 125 -11.50 -0.09 -5.33
C PHE A 125 -11.37 -1.48 -5.95
N ASN A 126 -12.23 -1.79 -6.93
CA ASN A 126 -12.22 -3.08 -7.62
C ASN A 126 -10.90 -3.33 -8.37
N SER A 127 -10.33 -2.30 -9.00
CA SER A 127 -9.01 -2.38 -9.63
C SER A 127 -7.92 -2.73 -8.61
N TRP A 128 -7.89 -2.07 -7.46
CA TRP A 128 -6.89 -2.32 -6.42
C TRP A 128 -7.05 -3.69 -5.76
N ILE A 129 -8.28 -4.13 -5.52
CA ILE A 129 -8.55 -5.50 -5.05
C ILE A 129 -8.00 -6.53 -6.04
N LYS A 130 -8.21 -6.33 -7.36
CA LYS A 130 -7.64 -7.19 -8.40
C LYS A 130 -6.11 -7.13 -8.43
N LEU A 131 -5.53 -5.93 -8.38
CA LEU A 131 -4.09 -5.70 -8.41
C LEU A 131 -3.38 -6.44 -7.26
N MET A 132 -3.97 -6.42 -6.06
CA MET A 132 -3.41 -7.03 -4.87
C MET A 132 -3.75 -8.53 -4.70
N LYS A 133 -4.64 -9.09 -5.53
CA LYS A 133 -5.11 -10.47 -5.37
C LYS A 133 -3.94 -11.44 -5.55
N GLY A 134 -3.62 -12.22 -4.52
CA GLY A 134 -2.53 -13.21 -4.56
C GLY A 134 -1.12 -12.62 -4.46
N GLU A 135 -0.99 -11.33 -4.14
CA GLU A 135 0.31 -10.73 -3.82
C GLU A 135 0.63 -10.91 -2.34
N ASN A 136 1.90 -11.16 -2.01
CA ASN A 136 2.36 -11.26 -0.62
C ASN A 136 2.63 -9.89 0.01
N TYR A 137 3.04 -8.92 -0.82
CA TYR A 137 3.43 -7.58 -0.40
C TYR A 137 2.89 -6.56 -1.38
N VAL A 138 2.64 -5.34 -0.88
CA VAL A 138 2.17 -4.20 -1.67
C VAL A 138 2.90 -2.97 -1.19
N CYS A 139 3.38 -2.15 -2.13
CA CYS A 139 4.01 -0.87 -1.84
C CYS A 139 3.03 0.27 -2.10
N ILE A 140 3.04 1.26 -1.22
CA ILE A 140 2.22 2.46 -1.28
C ILE A 140 3.15 3.67 -1.17
N ALA A 141 2.97 4.61 -2.08
CA ALA A 141 3.56 5.93 -2.01
C ALA A 141 2.54 6.91 -1.43
N GLY A 142 2.98 7.77 -0.54
CA GLY A 142 2.14 8.85 -0.04
C GLY A 142 2.92 10.01 0.57
N GLU A 143 2.26 11.17 0.61
CA GLU A 143 2.75 12.37 1.28
C GLU A 143 2.28 12.38 2.73
N PHE A 144 3.22 12.39 3.68
CA PHE A 144 2.90 12.42 5.11
C PHE A 144 2.40 13.81 5.50
N PHE A 145 1.31 13.88 6.28
CA PHE A 145 0.78 15.18 6.70
C PHE A 145 0.39 15.26 8.18
N ASN A 146 0.24 14.14 8.89
CA ASN A 146 -0.12 14.19 10.30
C ASN A 146 0.24 12.92 11.06
N TYR A 147 0.57 13.06 12.34
CA TYR A 147 0.65 11.96 13.30
C TYR A 147 -0.21 12.27 14.51
N LYS A 148 -1.02 11.29 14.93
CA LYS A 148 -1.80 11.34 16.18
C LYS A 148 -1.61 10.07 16.97
N ALA A 149 -1.60 10.18 18.29
CA ALA A 149 -1.78 9.03 19.18
C ALA A 149 -3.26 8.91 19.53
N LYS A 150 -3.83 7.71 19.44
CA LYS A 150 -5.20 7.42 19.91
C LYS A 150 -5.17 6.27 20.92
N MET A 151 -6.14 6.24 21.82
CA MET A 151 -6.38 5.10 22.70
C MET A 151 -7.45 4.21 22.08
N GLU A 152 -7.16 2.92 21.90
CA GLU A 152 -8.08 1.94 21.33
C GLU A 152 -7.97 0.64 22.13
N GLY A 153 -9.07 0.20 22.75
CA GLY A 153 -9.07 -1.00 23.60
C GLY A 153 -8.07 -0.95 24.77
N GLY A 154 -7.82 0.24 25.33
CA GLY A 154 -6.83 0.45 26.40
C GLY A 154 -5.37 0.48 25.95
N LYS A 155 -5.09 0.32 24.65
CA LYS A 155 -3.74 0.42 24.08
C LYS A 155 -3.54 1.75 23.36
N ARG A 156 -2.32 2.29 23.43
CA ARG A 156 -1.93 3.48 22.67
C ARG A 156 -1.55 3.06 21.25
N LEU A 157 -2.34 3.48 20.27
CA LEU A 157 -2.06 3.29 18.84
C LEU A 157 -1.54 4.58 18.22
N GLY A 158 -0.42 4.49 17.50
CA GLY A 158 0.04 5.59 16.64
C GLY A 158 -0.71 5.56 15.31
N VAL A 159 -1.15 6.72 14.82
CA VAL A 159 -1.77 6.85 13.50
C VAL A 159 -1.01 7.87 12.68
N CYS A 160 -0.37 7.42 11.61
CA CYS A 160 0.25 8.25 10.59
C CYS A 160 -0.75 8.45 9.45
N SER A 161 -1.13 9.69 9.18
CA SER A 161 -1.99 10.03 8.04
C SER A 161 -1.17 10.49 6.84
N TRP A 162 -1.53 9.94 5.69
CA TRP A 162 -0.85 10.12 4.41
C TRP A 162 -1.85 10.50 3.34
N ILE A 163 -1.46 11.40 2.44
CA ILE A 163 -2.15 11.59 1.18
C ILE A 163 -1.66 10.49 0.23
N PHE A 164 -2.59 9.70 -0.31
CA PHE A 164 -2.28 8.63 -1.24
C PHE A 164 -1.76 9.18 -2.57
N GLU A 165 -0.66 8.60 -3.07
CA GLU A 165 -0.08 8.91 -4.36
C GLU A 165 -0.14 7.73 -5.32
N LYS A 166 0.42 6.58 -4.92
CA LYS A 166 0.55 5.39 -5.78
C LYS A 166 0.43 4.10 -5.00
N ILE A 167 -0.04 3.05 -5.66
CA ILE A 167 -0.01 1.66 -5.20
C ILE A 167 0.75 0.82 -6.23
N LYS A 168 1.59 -0.10 -5.75
CA LYS A 168 2.41 -0.96 -6.61
C LYS A 168 2.55 -2.37 -6.04
N THR A 169 2.51 -3.34 -6.93
CA THR A 169 2.74 -4.76 -6.67
C THR A 169 3.70 -5.31 -7.72
N LYS A 170 4.03 -6.60 -7.68
CA LYS A 170 4.82 -7.22 -8.77
C LYS A 170 4.04 -7.28 -10.10
N LYS A 171 2.70 -7.24 -10.04
CA LYS A 171 1.82 -7.29 -11.22
C LYS A 171 1.67 -5.96 -11.93
N GLY A 172 1.88 -4.85 -11.23
CA GLY A 172 1.68 -3.53 -11.82
C GLY A 172 1.54 -2.43 -10.78
N GLN A 173 1.13 -1.26 -11.26
CA GLN A 173 0.95 -0.06 -10.43
C GLN A 173 -0.30 0.71 -10.84
N ASP A 174 -0.89 1.42 -9.89
CA ASP A 174 -1.89 2.45 -10.14
C ASP A 174 -1.54 3.72 -9.35
N SER A 175 -2.02 4.86 -9.81
CA SER A 175 -1.62 6.18 -9.34
C SER A 175 -2.81 7.11 -9.26
N TYR A 176 -2.89 7.88 -8.18
CA TYR A 176 -3.94 8.85 -7.95
C TYR A 176 -4.05 9.87 -9.10
N PHE A 177 -2.90 10.33 -9.59
CA PHE A 177 -2.77 11.40 -10.59
C PHE A 177 -2.67 10.91 -12.03
N THR A 178 -2.57 9.60 -12.26
CA THR A 178 -2.55 9.10 -13.62
C THR A 178 -3.98 9.16 -14.15
N LYS A 179 -4.22 10.02 -15.14
CA LYS A 179 -5.45 9.97 -15.95
C LYS A 179 -5.52 8.58 -16.54
N ASN A 180 -6.36 7.71 -15.99
CA ASN A 180 -6.87 6.62 -16.79
C ASN A 180 -7.66 7.30 -17.90
N VAL A 181 -7.06 7.28 -19.10
CA VAL A 181 -7.76 7.60 -20.34
C VAL A 181 -9.02 6.74 -20.31
N LEU A 182 -10.16 7.40 -20.15
CA LEU A 182 -11.47 6.82 -20.34
C LEU A 182 -11.49 6.39 -21.82
N ASN A 183 -11.32 5.10 -22.05
CA ASN A 183 -11.75 4.46 -23.29
C ASN A 183 -13.10 3.80 -23.01
#